data_AF-A0A2H0T6C1-F1
#
_entry.id   AF-A0A2H0T6C1-F1
#
_cell.length_a   1.000
_cell.length_b   1.000
_cell.length_c   1.000
_cell.angle_alpha   90.00
_cell.angle_beta   90.00
_cell.angle_gamma   90.00
#
_symmetry.space_group_name_H-M   'P 1'
#
loop_
_entity.id
_entity.type
_entity.pdbx_description
1 polymer ?
#
loop_
_entity_poly.entity_id
_entity_poly.type
_entity_poly.pdbx_seq_one_letter_code
_entity_poly.pdbx_strand_id
1 'polypeptide(L)'
;MKKKKYRPFKISCGLKEGYGASAKIHTITEVRKLIQKWIEERIKSGEKVVVGTLFKGQFIYPWIEGKKISSKYEPAFHYKGIIRDDASDKEAIEMLENLAKELAKKFKQHRIHIEFCSDYFVIENK
;
A
#
# COMPACT_ATOMS: atom_id res chain seq x y z
N MET A 1 -3.12 24.75 20.71
CA MET A 1 -2.90 23.60 19.81
C MET A 1 -1.82 22.71 20.41
N LYS A 2 -2.08 21.42 20.68
CA LYS A 2 -1.05 20.48 21.15
C LYS A 2 -0.29 19.93 19.93
N LYS A 3 1.04 20.09 19.90
CA LYS A 3 1.88 19.47 18.88
C LYS A 3 1.93 17.95 19.15
N LYS A 4 1.73 17.15 18.11
CA LYS A 4 1.84 15.69 18.13
C LYS A 4 3.07 15.24 17.36
N LYS A 5 3.58 14.04 17.64
CA LYS A 5 4.72 13.48 16.90
C LYS A 5 4.27 13.24 15.45
N TYR A 6 5.03 13.75 14.49
CA TYR A 6 4.75 13.51 13.08
C TYR A 6 5.21 12.10 12.72
N ARG A 7 4.27 11.21 12.43
CA ARG A 7 4.51 9.78 12.15
C ARG A 7 3.81 9.37 10.84
N PRO A 8 4.27 9.89 9.69
CA PRO A 8 3.61 9.64 8.42
C PRO A 8 3.81 8.18 7.99
N PHE A 9 2.84 7.66 7.26
CA PHE A 9 3.00 6.42 6.51
C PHE A 9 2.48 6.56 5.09
N LYS A 10 2.97 5.70 4.20
CA LYS A 10 2.44 5.52 2.84
C LYS A 10 2.57 4.06 2.41
N ILE A 11 1.46 3.45 1.98
CA ILE A 11 1.46 2.15 1.29
C ILE A 11 1.26 2.42 -0.19
N SER A 12 2.14 1.88 -1.05
CA SER A 12 2.05 1.97 -2.52
C SER A 12 1.97 0.59 -3.13
N CYS A 13 1.00 0.40 -4.01
CA CYS A 13 0.68 -0.92 -4.55
C CYS A 13 0.13 -0.79 -5.98
N GLY A 14 0.61 -1.67 -6.86
CA GLY A 14 0.14 -1.77 -8.23
C GLY A 14 -1.28 -2.33 -8.29
N LEU A 15 -2.01 -1.96 -9.35
CA LEU A 15 -3.36 -2.45 -9.59
C LEU A 15 -3.42 -3.54 -10.66
N LYS A 16 -2.32 -3.79 -11.37
CA LYS A 16 -2.24 -4.79 -12.44
C LYS A 16 -1.70 -6.11 -11.89
N GLU A 17 -2.43 -7.21 -12.01
CA GLU A 17 -2.00 -8.52 -11.51
C GLU A 17 -0.72 -9.02 -12.21
N GLY A 18 0.42 -9.01 -11.53
CA GLY A 18 1.70 -9.39 -12.13
C GLY A 18 2.09 -8.58 -13.36
N TYR A 19 2.98 -9.12 -14.20
CA TYR A 19 3.60 -8.37 -15.31
C TYR A 19 3.01 -8.65 -16.69
N GLY A 20 2.08 -9.62 -16.82
CA GLY A 20 1.53 -10.08 -18.10
C GLY A 20 0.78 -9.01 -18.87
N ALA A 21 0.81 -9.05 -20.20
CA ALA A 21 0.13 -8.05 -21.05
C ALA A 21 -1.40 -8.05 -20.88
N SER A 22 -1.99 -9.23 -20.67
CA SER A 22 -3.43 -9.45 -20.45
C SER A 22 -3.85 -9.48 -18.98
N ALA A 23 -2.97 -9.07 -18.06
CA ALA A 23 -3.25 -9.10 -16.64
C ALA A 23 -4.45 -8.21 -16.28
N LYS A 24 -5.29 -8.72 -15.36
CA LYS A 24 -6.41 -7.96 -14.81
C LYS A 24 -5.91 -6.69 -14.13
N ILE A 25 -6.55 -5.57 -14.44
CA ILE A 25 -6.34 -4.30 -13.74
C ILE A 25 -7.51 -4.09 -12.77
N HIS A 26 -7.20 -3.98 -11.49
CA HIS A 26 -8.15 -3.66 -10.44
C HIS A 26 -8.43 -2.16 -10.37
N THR A 27 -9.58 -1.82 -9.80
CA THR A 27 -10.04 -0.43 -9.67
C THR A 27 -9.72 0.15 -8.31
N ILE A 28 -9.60 1.48 -8.23
CA ILE A 28 -9.47 2.17 -6.93
C ILE A 28 -10.66 1.91 -5.99
N THR A 29 -11.84 1.63 -6.56
CA THR A 29 -13.04 1.29 -5.80
C THR A 29 -12.89 -0.06 -5.09
N GLU A 30 -12.26 -1.04 -5.73
CA GLU A 30 -11.92 -2.32 -5.09
C GLU A 30 -10.93 -2.14 -3.95
N VAL A 31 -9.91 -1.27 -4.13
CA VAL A 31 -8.97 -0.89 -3.06
C VAL A 31 -9.71 -0.28 -1.87
N ARG A 32 -10.57 0.70 -2.12
CA ARG A 32 -11.36 1.35 -1.07
C ARG A 32 -12.20 0.33 -0.29
N LYS A 33 -12.88 -0.59 -1.00
CA LYS A 33 -13.70 -1.63 -0.36
C LYS A 33 -12.86 -2.59 0.49
N LEU A 34 -11.66 -2.96 0.04
CA LEU A 34 -10.78 -3.83 0.82
C LEU A 34 -10.27 -3.13 2.08
N ILE A 35 -9.76 -1.89 1.97
CA ILE A 35 -9.30 -1.11 3.11
C ILE A 35 -10.44 -0.89 4.10
N GLN A 36 -11.63 -0.53 3.61
CA GLN A 36 -12.81 -0.35 4.46
C GLN A 36 -13.14 -1.63 5.23
N LYS A 37 -13.20 -2.78 4.54
CA LYS A 37 -13.46 -4.08 5.18
C LYS A 37 -12.40 -4.40 6.25
N TRP A 38 -11.12 -4.21 5.93
CA TRP A 38 -10.01 -4.44 6.85
C TRP A 38 -10.12 -3.58 8.12
N ILE A 39 -10.47 -2.29 7.98
CA ILE A 39 -10.70 -1.38 9.10
C ILE A 39 -11.88 -1.89 9.96
N GLU A 40 -13.00 -2.22 9.33
CA GLU A 40 -14.21 -2.69 10.03
C GLU A 40 -13.98 -3.98 10.81
N GLU A 41 -13.25 -4.94 10.24
CA GLU A 41 -12.91 -6.21 10.90
C GLU A 41 -12.02 -6.00 12.12
N ARG A 42 -10.97 -5.19 11.99
CA ARG A 42 -10.06 -4.89 13.12
C ARG A 42 -10.75 -4.14 14.25
N ILE A 43 -11.57 -3.14 13.92
CA ILE A 43 -12.34 -2.39 14.94
C ILE A 43 -13.28 -3.34 15.71
N LYS A 44 -13.98 -4.25 15.01
CA LYS A 44 -14.86 -5.24 15.67
C LYS A 44 -14.11 -6.15 16.64
N SER A 45 -12.85 -6.47 16.34
CA SER A 45 -11.98 -7.28 17.18
C SER A 45 -11.22 -6.49 18.26
N GLY A 46 -11.48 -5.18 18.41
CA GLY A 46 -10.78 -4.32 19.36
C GLY A 46 -9.31 -4.04 18.98
N GLU A 47 -8.94 -4.29 17.72
CA GLU A 47 -7.58 -4.06 17.21
C GLU A 47 -7.41 -2.63 16.71
N LYS A 48 -6.17 -2.13 16.78
CA LYS A 48 -5.80 -0.82 16.21
C LYS A 48 -5.84 -0.86 14.68
N VAL A 49 -6.06 0.31 14.08
CA VAL A 49 -6.14 0.50 12.62
C VAL A 49 -5.28 1.69 12.18
N VAL A 50 -4.83 1.64 10.92
CA VAL A 50 -4.26 2.80 10.24
C VAL A 50 -5.36 3.54 9.48
N VAL A 51 -5.39 4.86 9.62
CA VAL A 51 -6.34 5.74 8.92
C VAL A 51 -5.55 6.69 8.03
N GLY A 52 -6.05 6.87 6.82
CA GLY A 52 -5.40 7.68 5.80
C GLY A 52 -6.33 8.00 4.63
N THR A 53 -5.76 8.70 3.66
CA THR A 53 -6.39 9.08 2.41
C THR A 53 -5.87 8.20 1.29
N LEU A 54 -6.79 7.76 0.43
CA LEU A 54 -6.50 6.94 -0.74
C LEU A 54 -6.33 7.83 -1.97
N PHE A 55 -5.18 7.72 -2.63
CA PHE A 55 -4.84 8.46 -3.84
C PHE A 55 -4.65 7.51 -5.01
N LYS A 56 -5.11 7.90 -6.20
CA LYS A 56 -4.72 7.25 -7.45
C LYS A 56 -3.27 7.61 -7.78
N GLY A 57 -2.55 6.67 -8.38
CA GLY A 57 -1.17 6.88 -8.81
C GLY A 57 -0.79 5.97 -9.98
N GLN A 58 0.47 6.05 -10.37
CA GLN A 58 1.07 5.18 -11.38
C GLN A 58 2.50 4.88 -10.96
N PHE A 59 2.95 3.64 -11.14
CA PHE A 59 4.38 3.37 -11.20
C PHE A 59 4.87 3.66 -12.61
N ILE A 60 6.03 4.30 -12.72
CA ILE A 60 6.72 4.55 -13.98
C ILE A 60 8.10 3.93 -13.83
N TYR A 61 8.48 3.07 -14.77
CA TYR A 61 9.72 2.31 -14.69
C TYR A 61 10.37 2.16 -16.07
N PRO A 62 11.72 2.03 -16.12
CA PRO A 62 12.41 1.77 -17.37
C PRO A 62 12.05 0.38 -17.92
N TRP A 63 12.00 0.27 -19.24
CA TRP A 63 11.88 -0.97 -19.99
C TRP A 63 12.99 -1.05 -21.02
N ILE A 64 13.88 -2.01 -20.82
CA ILE A 64 15.05 -2.24 -21.67
C ILE A 64 14.89 -3.60 -22.33
N GLU A 65 14.87 -3.62 -23.66
CA GLU A 65 14.73 -4.82 -24.47
C GLU A 65 15.76 -4.79 -25.61
N GLY A 66 16.87 -5.50 -25.42
CA GLY A 66 18.04 -5.40 -26.29
C GLY A 66 18.58 -3.96 -26.33
N LYS A 67 18.61 -3.37 -27.53
CA LYS A 67 19.05 -1.96 -27.73
C LYS A 67 17.93 -0.93 -27.55
N LYS A 68 16.67 -1.35 -27.37
CA LYS A 68 15.53 -0.44 -27.21
C LYS A 68 15.39 -0.04 -25.74
N ILE A 69 15.51 1.25 -25.47
CA ILE A 69 15.31 1.85 -24.15
C ILE A 69 14.01 2.66 -24.18
N SER A 70 13.10 2.37 -23.27
CA SER A 70 11.80 3.06 -23.15
C SER A 70 11.36 3.11 -21.68
N SER A 71 10.23 3.75 -21.40
CA SER A 71 9.54 3.66 -20.12
C SER A 71 8.22 2.93 -20.28
N LYS A 72 7.83 2.17 -19.25
CA LYS A 72 6.48 1.66 -19.07
C LYS A 72 5.87 2.29 -17.82
N TYR A 73 4.54 2.24 -17.75
CA TYR A 73 3.81 2.60 -16.55
C TYR A 73 2.72 1.59 -16.26
N GLU A 74 2.32 1.51 -15.00
CA GLU A 74 1.16 0.72 -14.58
C GLU A 74 0.32 1.50 -13.56
N PRO A 75 -1.01 1.30 -13.57
CA PRO A 75 -1.89 1.92 -12.59
C PRO A 75 -1.54 1.43 -11.18
N ALA A 76 -1.56 2.35 -10.22
CA ALA A 76 -1.25 2.09 -8.83
C ALA A 76 -2.17 2.92 -7.91
N PHE A 77 -2.05 2.69 -6.61
CA PHE A 77 -2.61 3.59 -5.60
C PHE A 77 -1.61 3.85 -4.49
N HIS A 78 -1.86 4.93 -3.75
CA HIS A 78 -1.15 5.27 -2.53
C HIS A 78 -2.15 5.49 -1.39
N TYR A 79 -2.00 4.75 -0.29
CA TYR A 79 -2.74 4.99 0.94
C TYR A 79 -1.82 5.69 1.94
N LYS A 80 -2.11 6.96 2.26
CA LYS A 80 -1.21 7.82 3.06
C LYS A 80 -1.92 8.33 4.30
N GLY A 81 -1.24 8.39 5.43
CA GLY A 81 -1.82 8.91 6.66
C GLY A 81 -0.79 9.19 7.73
N ILE A 82 -1.25 9.34 8.96
CA ILE A 82 -0.40 9.51 10.15
C ILE A 82 -0.79 8.45 11.17
N ILE A 83 0.21 7.77 11.73
CA ILE A 83 0.02 6.81 12.81
C ILE A 83 -0.32 7.57 14.09
N ARG A 84 -1.38 7.13 14.77
CA ARG A 84 -1.85 7.72 16.03
C ARG A 84 -0.84 7.50 17.15
N ASP A 85 -0.77 8.44 18.09
CA ASP A 85 0.17 8.42 19.22
C ASP A 85 -0.07 7.25 20.20
N ASP A 86 -1.24 6.62 20.13
CA ASP A 86 -1.62 5.46 20.95
C ASP A 86 -1.04 4.13 20.42
N ALA A 87 -0.30 4.12 19.30
CA ALA A 87 0.42 2.96 18.78
C ALA A 87 1.94 3.15 18.91
N SER A 88 2.65 2.14 19.42
CA SER A 88 4.12 2.06 19.33
C SER A 88 4.58 1.96 17.87
N ASP A 89 5.87 2.18 17.60
CA ASP A 89 6.43 2.01 16.25
C ASP A 89 6.34 0.54 15.78
N LYS A 90 6.47 -0.41 16.70
CA LYS A 90 6.26 -1.84 16.42
C LYS A 90 4.83 -2.14 15.98
N GLU A 91 3.84 -1.69 16.75
CA GLU A 91 2.42 -1.86 16.38
C GLU A 91 2.08 -1.15 15.06
N ALA A 92 2.70 0.00 14.79
CA ALA A 92 2.54 0.71 13.53
C ALA A 92 3.00 -0.14 12.35
N ILE A 93 4.20 -0.71 12.43
CA ILE A 93 4.76 -1.59 11.40
C ILE A 93 3.87 -2.83 11.25
N GLU A 94 3.47 -3.48 12.34
CA GLU A 94 2.59 -4.67 12.29
C GLU A 94 1.26 -4.38 11.57
N MET A 95 0.62 -3.24 11.86
CA MET A 95 -0.61 -2.84 11.16
C MET A 95 -0.38 -2.58 9.67
N LEU A 96 0.70 -1.87 9.32
CA LEU A 96 1.04 -1.56 7.93
C LEU A 96 1.37 -2.81 7.13
N GLU A 97 2.14 -3.73 7.71
CA GLU A 97 2.44 -5.03 7.12
C GLU A 97 1.20 -5.89 6.95
N ASN A 98 0.31 -5.93 7.96
CA ASN A 98 -0.92 -6.70 7.89
C ASN A 98 -1.81 -6.21 6.75
N LEU A 99 -2.03 -4.89 6.67
CA LEU A 99 -2.79 -4.30 5.56
C LEU A 99 -2.10 -4.54 4.21
N ALA A 100 -0.78 -4.39 4.13
CA ALA A 100 -0.04 -4.67 2.91
C ALA A 100 -0.18 -6.12 2.47
N LYS A 101 -0.11 -7.11 3.37
CA LYS A 101 -0.31 -8.53 3.04
C LYS A 101 -1.70 -8.79 2.47
N GLU A 102 -2.75 -8.18 3.05
CA GLU A 102 -4.12 -8.29 2.53
C GLU A 102 -4.25 -7.67 1.12
N LEU A 103 -3.64 -6.50 0.90
CA LEU A 103 -3.62 -5.85 -0.42
C LEU A 103 -2.86 -6.71 -1.45
N ALA A 104 -1.69 -7.25 -1.07
CA ALA A 104 -0.86 -8.06 -1.96
C ALA A 104 -1.59 -9.33 -2.39
N LYS A 105 -2.22 -10.01 -1.44
CA LYS A 105 -3.04 -11.20 -1.69
C LYS A 105 -4.24 -10.88 -2.58
N LYS A 106 -4.97 -9.80 -2.30
CA LYS A 106 -6.17 -9.43 -3.06
C LYS A 106 -5.87 -9.04 -4.50
N PHE A 107 -4.79 -8.30 -4.72
CA PHE A 107 -4.42 -7.74 -6.03
C PHE A 107 -3.31 -8.51 -6.73
N LYS A 108 -2.91 -9.67 -6.19
CA LYS A 108 -1.84 -10.55 -6.69
C LYS A 108 -0.57 -9.77 -7.03
N GLN A 109 -0.20 -8.84 -6.14
CA GLN A 109 1.02 -8.07 -6.29
C GLN A 109 2.17 -8.85 -5.68
N HIS A 110 3.28 -8.93 -6.40
CA HIS A 110 4.52 -9.51 -5.87
C HIS A 110 5.20 -8.60 -4.87
N ARG A 111 5.01 -7.27 -5.00
CA ARG A 111 5.66 -6.28 -4.16
C ARG A 111 4.67 -5.20 -3.73
N ILE A 112 4.72 -4.85 -2.45
CA ILE A 112 4.06 -3.66 -1.91
C ILE A 112 5.08 -2.84 -1.14
N HIS A 113 5.09 -1.54 -1.40
CA HIS A 113 6.04 -0.61 -0.83
C HIS A 113 5.40 0.13 0.34
N ILE A 114 6.09 0.16 1.47
CA ILE A 114 5.64 0.82 2.69
C ILE A 114 6.70 1.85 3.08
N GLU A 115 6.28 3.09 3.30
CA GLU A 115 7.09 4.14 3.92
C GLU A 115 6.49 4.38 5.32
N PHE A 116 7.33 4.46 6.35
CA PHE A 116 6.92 4.85 7.69
C PHE A 116 8.00 5.74 8.32
N CYS A 117 7.65 6.98 8.64
CA CYS A 117 8.61 8.00 9.05
C CYS A 117 9.75 8.15 8.02
N SER A 118 10.98 7.78 8.38
CA SER A 118 12.17 7.79 7.51
C SER A 118 12.48 6.44 6.86
N ASP A 119 11.72 5.40 7.22
CA ASP A 119 12.04 4.03 6.86
C ASP A 119 11.22 3.57 5.66
N TYR A 120 11.81 2.66 4.88
CA TYR A 120 11.21 2.10 3.68
C TYR A 120 11.30 0.57 3.71
N PHE A 121 10.17 -0.07 3.46
CA PHE A 121 10.00 -1.51 3.49
C PHE A 121 9.35 -1.99 2.19
N VAL A 122 9.72 -3.20 1.76
CA VAL A 122 9.06 -3.88 0.65
C VAL A 122 8.57 -5.22 1.15
N ILE A 123 7.26 -5.45 1.06
CA ILE A 123 6.67 -6.75 1.30
C ILE A 123 6.72 -7.53 -0.01
N GLU A 124 7.46 -8.64 -0.01
CA GLU A 124 7.49 -9.57 -1.11
C GLU A 124 6.47 -10.69 -0.89
N ASN A 125 5.48 -10.79 -1.78
CA ASN A 125 4.47 -11.84 -1.79
C ASN A 125 4.88 -12.87 -2.85
N LYS A 126 5.25 -14.07 -2.40
CA LYS A 126 5.64 -15.20 -3.24
C LYS A 126 4.43 -15.97 -3.75
#